data_AF-A0A940V768-F1
#
_entry.id   AF-A0A940V768-F1
#
_cell.length_a   1.000
_cell.length_b   1.000
_cell.length_c   1.000
_cell.angle_alpha   90.00
_cell.angle_beta   90.00
_cell.angle_gamma   90.00
#
_symmetry.space_group_name_H-M   'P 1'
#
loop_
_entity.id
_entity.type
_entity.pdbx_description
1 polymer ?
#
loop_
_entity_poly.entity_id
_entity_poly.type
_entity_poly.pdbx_seq_one_letter_code
_entity_poly.pdbx_strand_id
1 'polypeptide(L)'
;MKVHSALDYLIDLEERVGHLYVRFYRRFADLPAVADLWWEMALEEHEHAGILKMVKALADPTASVPDIRPRLRPLQALIRTCERDATAIASLREALAIAVRLERSELDRLGRDTMRGIAHDVPAIPRSAFAPHEAHLDRLTRTVRKFGGEEVLRQAWVLSPEARDRAGAAAANRRPRVRRTPGGDPRPRKRSDSS
;
A
#
# COMPACT_ATOMS: atom_id res chain seq x y z
N MET A 1 -22.95 -0.03 -2.48
CA MET A 1 -22.68 0.70 -3.76
C MET A 1 -22.91 -0.23 -4.93
N LYS A 2 -23.08 0.27 -6.16
CA LYS A 2 -23.27 -0.59 -7.34
C LYS A 2 -22.03 -1.41 -7.66
N VAL A 3 -22.22 -2.67 -8.07
CA VAL A 3 -21.13 -3.60 -8.42
C VAL A 3 -20.24 -3.02 -9.51
N HIS A 4 -20.83 -2.50 -10.59
CA HIS A 4 -20.07 -1.91 -11.69
C HIS A 4 -19.17 -0.76 -11.23
N SER A 5 -19.67 0.11 -10.34
CA SER A 5 -18.84 1.19 -9.80
C SER A 5 -17.68 0.67 -8.96
N ALA A 6 -17.88 -0.41 -8.19
CA ALA A 6 -16.80 -1.02 -7.42
C ALA A 6 -15.74 -1.64 -8.34
N LEU A 7 -16.18 -2.36 -9.37
CA LEU A 7 -15.29 -2.96 -10.38
C LEU A 7 -14.55 -1.89 -11.18
N ASP A 8 -15.20 -0.80 -11.57
CA ASP A 8 -14.56 0.32 -12.27
C ASP A 8 -13.41 0.93 -11.46
N TYR A 9 -13.62 1.09 -10.15
CA TYR A 9 -12.54 1.56 -9.29
C TYR A 9 -11.39 0.56 -9.20
N LEU A 10 -11.67 -0.74 -9.09
CA LEU A 10 -10.61 -1.75 -9.03
C LEU A 10 -9.83 -1.83 -10.34
N ILE A 11 -10.52 -1.83 -11.48
CA ILE A 11 -9.90 -1.81 -12.82
C ILE A 11 -8.97 -0.62 -12.96
N ASP A 12 -9.41 0.59 -12.61
CA ASP A 12 -8.57 1.80 -12.65
C ASP A 12 -7.30 1.64 -11.80
N LEU A 13 -7.41 1.03 -10.63
CA LEU A 13 -6.27 0.84 -9.76
C LEU A 13 -5.26 -0.16 -10.33
N GLU A 14 -5.71 -1.33 -10.79
CA GLU A 14 -4.83 -2.34 -11.40
C GLU A 14 -4.10 -1.77 -12.63
N GLU A 15 -4.82 -1.06 -13.51
CA GLU A 15 -4.22 -0.44 -14.69
C GLU A 15 -3.16 0.61 -14.33
N ARG A 16 -3.40 1.39 -13.27
CA ARG A 16 -2.44 2.39 -12.81
C ARG A 16 -1.18 1.76 -12.21
N VAL A 17 -1.32 0.66 -11.47
CA VAL A 17 -0.16 -0.11 -10.98
C VAL A 17 0.59 -0.75 -12.16
N GLY A 18 -0.12 -1.35 -13.11
CA GLY A 18 0.47 -1.88 -14.34
C GLY A 18 1.27 -0.83 -15.12
N HIS A 19 0.73 0.38 -15.27
CA HIS A 19 1.44 1.50 -15.91
C HIS A 19 2.70 1.92 -15.17
N LEU A 20 2.71 1.88 -13.82
CA LEU A 20 3.91 2.11 -13.03
C LEU A 20 4.99 1.07 -13.33
N TYR A 21 4.63 -0.20 -13.44
CA TYR A 21 5.57 -1.27 -13.78
C TYR A 21 6.10 -1.16 -15.21
N VAL A 22 5.26 -0.79 -16.19
CA VAL A 22 5.74 -0.45 -17.54
C VAL A 22 6.75 0.71 -17.52
N ARG A 23 6.52 1.71 -16.66
CA ARG A 23 7.47 2.83 -16.50
C ARG A 23 8.80 2.36 -15.93
N PHE A 24 8.78 1.48 -14.93
CA PHE A 24 10.00 0.91 -14.37
C PHE A 24 10.74 0.02 -15.37
N TYR A 25 10.02 -0.81 -16.13
CA TYR A 25 10.58 -1.59 -17.24
C TYR A 25 11.38 -0.68 -18.20
N ARG A 26 10.76 0.39 -18.70
CA ARG A 26 11.43 1.35 -19.61
C ARG A 26 12.65 2.01 -18.96
N ARG A 27 12.56 2.36 -17.67
CA ARG A 27 13.63 3.07 -16.95
C ARG A 27 14.86 2.20 -16.69
N PHE A 28 14.66 0.88 -16.53
CA PHE A 28 15.71 -0.09 -16.20
C PHE A 28 15.93 -1.11 -17.33
N ALA A 29 15.62 -0.74 -18.58
CA ALA A 29 15.76 -1.62 -19.74
C ALA A 29 17.18 -2.17 -19.94
N ASP A 30 18.20 -1.42 -19.50
CA ASP A 30 19.61 -1.82 -19.57
C ASP A 30 20.00 -2.90 -18.54
N LEU A 31 19.08 -3.32 -17.67
CA LEU A 31 19.26 -4.37 -16.68
C LEU A 31 18.29 -5.53 -16.98
N PRO A 32 18.63 -6.49 -17.86
CA PRO A 32 17.67 -7.45 -18.40
C PRO A 32 16.83 -8.17 -17.34
N ALA A 33 17.48 -8.76 -16.32
CA ALA A 33 16.76 -9.47 -15.26
C ALA A 33 15.82 -8.58 -14.42
N VAL A 34 16.08 -7.27 -14.36
CA VAL A 34 15.22 -6.29 -13.67
C VAL A 34 14.11 -5.83 -14.59
N ALA A 35 14.41 -5.60 -15.86
CA ALA A 35 13.43 -5.28 -16.89
C ALA A 35 12.39 -6.42 -17.02
N ASP A 36 12.84 -7.66 -17.12
CA ASP A 36 11.96 -8.84 -17.20
C ASP A 36 10.99 -8.91 -16.02
N LEU A 37 11.49 -8.67 -14.79
CA LEU A 37 10.63 -8.59 -13.60
C LEU A 37 9.53 -7.54 -13.75
N TRP A 38 9.90 -6.31 -14.13
CA TRP A 38 8.93 -5.22 -14.27
C TRP A 38 7.93 -5.49 -15.39
N TRP A 39 8.39 -6.14 -16.46
CA TRP A 39 7.53 -6.55 -17.56
C TRP A 39 6.52 -7.61 -17.15
N GLU A 40 6.97 -8.66 -16.45
CA GLU A 40 6.10 -9.72 -15.91
C GLU A 40 5.06 -9.14 -14.96
N MET A 41 5.48 -8.33 -13.99
CA MET A 41 4.55 -7.69 -13.05
C MET A 41 3.55 -6.79 -13.78
N ALA A 42 4.00 -6.03 -14.78
CA ALA A 42 3.07 -5.23 -15.59
C ALA A 42 2.03 -6.10 -16.29
N LEU A 43 2.44 -7.21 -16.91
CA LEU A 43 1.50 -8.13 -17.56
C LEU A 43 0.48 -8.69 -16.58
N GLU A 44 0.92 -9.09 -15.38
CA GLU A 44 0.04 -9.63 -14.33
C GLU A 44 -1.02 -8.61 -13.91
N GLU A 45 -0.66 -7.33 -13.70
CA GLU A 45 -1.68 -6.32 -13.35
C GLU A 45 -2.66 -6.03 -14.49
N HIS A 46 -2.21 -6.10 -15.74
CA HIS A 46 -3.12 -5.98 -16.88
C HIS A 46 -4.02 -7.21 -17.03
N GLU A 47 -3.55 -8.40 -16.67
CA GLU A 47 -4.37 -9.60 -16.57
C GLU A 47 -5.43 -9.46 -15.48
N HIS A 48 -5.07 -8.97 -14.28
CA HIS A 48 -6.02 -8.67 -13.21
C HIS A 48 -7.11 -7.68 -13.66
N ALA A 49 -6.72 -6.58 -14.29
CA ALA A 49 -7.65 -5.61 -14.87
C ALA A 49 -8.56 -6.25 -15.95
N GLY A 50 -7.98 -7.10 -16.80
CA GLY A 50 -8.70 -7.83 -17.85
C GLY A 50 -9.79 -8.74 -17.27
N ILE A 51 -9.45 -9.51 -16.23
CA ILE A 51 -10.40 -10.37 -15.54
C ILE A 51 -11.50 -9.54 -14.91
N LEU A 52 -11.18 -8.46 -14.20
CA LEU A 52 -12.18 -7.57 -13.59
C LEU A 52 -13.14 -6.99 -14.65
N LYS A 53 -12.66 -6.67 -15.85
CA LYS A 53 -13.53 -6.25 -16.98
C LYS A 53 -14.46 -7.38 -17.43
N MET A 54 -13.98 -8.62 -17.50
CA MET A 54 -14.83 -9.78 -17.79
C MET A 54 -15.88 -10.00 -16.70
N VAL A 55 -15.48 -9.91 -15.42
CA VAL A 55 -16.42 -9.99 -14.30
C VAL A 55 -17.48 -8.90 -14.40
N LYS A 56 -17.08 -7.66 -14.70
CA LYS A 56 -18.01 -6.54 -14.90
C LYS A 56 -19.00 -6.81 -16.03
N ALA A 57 -18.56 -7.43 -17.13
CA ALA A 57 -19.45 -7.78 -18.24
C ALA A 57 -20.46 -8.87 -17.87
N LEU A 58 -20.15 -9.72 -16.89
CA LEU A 58 -21.00 -10.82 -16.44
C LEU A 58 -21.89 -10.46 -15.23
N ALA A 59 -21.51 -9.44 -14.47
CA ALA A 59 -22.22 -9.04 -13.26
C ALA A 59 -23.55 -8.35 -13.57
N ASP A 60 -24.54 -8.57 -12.70
CA ASP A 60 -25.79 -7.80 -12.75
C ASP A 60 -25.51 -6.32 -12.41
N PRO A 61 -25.79 -5.37 -13.33
CA PRO A 61 -25.54 -3.94 -13.11
C PRO A 61 -26.42 -3.36 -11.99
N THR A 62 -27.53 -4.02 -11.64
CA THR A 62 -28.43 -3.58 -10.58
C THR A 62 -27.96 -4.04 -9.20
N ALA A 63 -27.12 -5.08 -9.14
CA ALA A 63 -26.57 -5.63 -7.90
C ALA A 63 -25.74 -4.62 -7.12
N SER A 64 -25.62 -4.88 -5.82
CA SER A 64 -24.95 -3.98 -4.88
C SER A 64 -24.00 -4.74 -3.97
N VAL A 65 -22.83 -4.16 -3.74
CA VAL A 65 -21.80 -4.64 -2.81
C VAL A 65 -21.62 -3.66 -1.65
N PRO A 66 -20.97 -4.09 -0.55
CA PRO A 66 -20.52 -3.18 0.49
C PRO A 66 -19.78 -1.97 -0.09
N ASP A 67 -19.95 -0.80 0.53
CA ASP A 67 -19.30 0.42 0.06
C ASP A 67 -17.78 0.35 0.29
N ILE A 68 -17.02 0.22 -0.79
CA ILE A 68 -15.55 0.14 -0.74
C ILE A 68 -14.87 1.51 -0.69
N ARG A 69 -15.59 2.62 -0.89
CA ARG A 69 -15.00 3.97 -0.96
C ARG A 69 -14.14 4.35 0.25
N PRO A 70 -14.48 3.99 1.51
CA PRO A 70 -13.63 4.29 2.66
C PRO A 70 -12.24 3.64 2.59
N ARG A 71 -12.14 2.42 2.04
CA ARG A 71 -10.86 1.71 1.82
C ARG A 71 -10.18 2.14 0.54
N LEU A 72 -10.95 2.52 -0.47
CA LEU A 72 -10.44 2.97 -1.77
C LEU A 72 -9.70 4.31 -1.69
N ARG A 73 -10.21 5.29 -0.94
CA ARG A 73 -9.60 6.62 -0.81
C ARG A 73 -8.12 6.60 -0.38
N PRO A 74 -7.73 5.93 0.71
CA PRO A 74 -6.32 5.87 1.11
C PRO A 74 -5.47 5.13 0.07
N LEU A 75 -6.01 4.10 -0.58
CA LEU A 75 -5.32 3.36 -1.64
C LEU A 75 -5.07 4.22 -2.89
N GLN A 76 -6.07 4.96 -3.35
CA GLN A 76 -5.92 5.92 -4.44
C GLN A 76 -4.90 7.01 -4.12
N ALA A 77 -4.84 7.48 -2.86
CA ALA A 77 -3.85 8.46 -2.41
C ALA A 77 -2.43 7.88 -2.37
N LEU A 78 -2.29 6.62 -1.95
CA LEU A 78 -1.03 5.87 -1.99
C LEU A 78 -0.53 5.73 -3.43
N ILE A 79 -1.39 5.28 -4.36
CA ILE A 79 -1.04 5.10 -5.77
C ILE A 79 -0.66 6.44 -6.40
N ARG A 80 -1.43 7.51 -6.16
CA ARG A 80 -1.05 8.87 -6.63
C ARG A 80 0.30 9.36 -6.09
N THR A 81 0.66 8.95 -4.88
CA THR A 81 1.97 9.29 -4.32
C THR A 81 3.06 8.48 -5.00
N CYS A 82 2.84 7.17 -5.20
CA CYS A 82 3.76 6.31 -5.93
C CYS A 82 3.97 6.75 -7.38
N GLU A 83 2.91 7.17 -8.08
CA GLU A 83 2.98 7.74 -9.43
C GLU A 83 3.84 8.99 -9.48
N ARG A 84 3.67 9.91 -8.51
CA ARG A 84 4.51 11.12 -8.40
C ARG A 84 5.96 10.76 -8.10
N ASP A 85 6.21 9.90 -7.11
CA ASP A 85 7.56 9.44 -6.77
C ASP A 85 8.22 8.77 -7.98
N ALA A 86 7.47 7.98 -8.75
CA ALA A 86 7.92 7.30 -9.96
C ALA A 86 8.40 8.26 -11.07
N THR A 87 7.98 9.53 -11.03
CA THR A 87 8.46 10.53 -12.01
C THR A 87 9.89 10.97 -11.80
N ALA A 88 10.39 10.90 -10.56
CA ALA A 88 11.68 11.43 -10.16
C ALA A 88 12.66 10.34 -9.71
N ILE A 89 12.42 9.07 -10.07
CA ILE A 89 13.25 7.97 -9.58
C ILE A 89 14.67 8.07 -10.13
N ALA A 90 15.64 8.04 -9.23
CA ALA A 90 17.05 8.06 -9.58
C ALA A 90 17.64 6.65 -9.61
N SER A 91 17.06 5.72 -8.86
CA SER A 91 17.65 4.40 -8.59
C SER A 91 16.66 3.23 -8.61
N LEU A 92 17.20 2.03 -8.87
CA LEU A 92 16.44 0.78 -8.78
C LEU A 92 15.88 0.53 -7.38
N ARG A 93 16.63 0.94 -6.34
CA ARG A 93 16.19 0.85 -4.95
C ARG A 93 14.87 1.58 -4.71
N GLU A 94 14.73 2.80 -5.24
CA GLU A 94 13.52 3.60 -5.08
C GLU A 94 12.34 2.96 -5.80
N ALA A 95 12.55 2.42 -7.00
CA ALA A 95 11.52 1.68 -7.74
C ALA A 95 11.05 0.43 -6.98
N LEU A 96 11.98 -0.38 -6.47
CA LEU A 96 11.66 -1.55 -5.64
C LEU A 96 10.90 -1.16 -4.38
N ALA A 97 11.27 -0.06 -3.72
CA ALA A 97 10.54 0.45 -2.57
C ALA A 97 9.11 0.90 -2.93
N ILE A 98 8.91 1.55 -4.08
CA ILE A 98 7.57 1.89 -4.59
C ILE A 98 6.75 0.62 -4.81
N ALA A 99 7.30 -0.36 -5.55
CA ALA A 99 6.61 -1.62 -5.86
C ALA A 99 6.19 -2.36 -4.58
N VAL A 100 7.10 -2.53 -3.62
CA VAL A 100 6.77 -3.19 -2.34
C VAL A 100 5.66 -2.46 -1.59
N ARG A 101 5.60 -1.11 -1.62
CA ARG A 101 4.50 -0.37 -0.99
C ARG A 101 3.15 -0.62 -1.67
N LEU A 102 3.16 -0.77 -3.00
CA LEU A 102 1.95 -1.08 -3.79
C LEU A 102 1.49 -2.51 -3.53
N GLU A 103 2.40 -3.47 -3.57
CA GLU A 103 2.08 -4.89 -3.39
C GLU A 103 1.65 -5.24 -1.96
N ARG A 104 2.13 -4.50 -0.95
CA ARG A 104 1.64 -4.62 0.43
C ARG A 104 0.40 -3.79 0.71
N SER A 105 -0.11 -3.07 -0.28
CA SER A 105 -1.31 -2.26 -0.10
C SER A 105 -2.55 -3.14 0.01
N GLU A 106 -3.66 -2.51 0.37
CA GLU A 106 -4.95 -3.20 0.50
C GLU A 106 -5.60 -3.54 -0.85
N LEU A 107 -4.95 -3.31 -2.00
CA LEU A 107 -5.51 -3.51 -3.34
C LEU A 107 -6.04 -4.95 -3.54
N ASP A 108 -5.16 -5.92 -3.42
CA ASP A 108 -5.46 -7.35 -3.57
C ASP A 108 -6.56 -7.82 -2.59
N ARG A 109 -6.49 -7.37 -1.34
CA ARG A 109 -7.50 -7.69 -0.33
C ARG A 109 -8.86 -7.09 -0.69
N LEU A 110 -8.88 -5.84 -1.15
CA LEU A 110 -10.10 -5.14 -1.56
C LEU A 110 -10.73 -5.80 -2.79
N GLY A 111 -9.91 -6.20 -3.76
CA GLY A 111 -10.31 -6.98 -4.93
C GLY A 111 -10.97 -8.29 -4.53
N ARG A 112 -10.30 -9.11 -3.70
CA ARG A 112 -10.85 -10.38 -3.21
C ARG A 112 -12.14 -10.23 -2.42
N ASP A 113 -12.22 -9.23 -1.54
CA ASP A 113 -13.43 -8.99 -0.75
C ASP A 113 -14.61 -8.59 -1.67
N THR A 114 -14.35 -7.77 -2.69
CA THR A 114 -15.36 -7.38 -3.69
C THR A 114 -15.80 -8.59 -4.51
N MET A 115 -14.86 -9.41 -4.99
CA MET A 115 -15.15 -10.64 -5.72
C MET A 115 -15.97 -11.64 -4.89
N ARG A 116 -15.65 -11.81 -3.60
CA ARG A 116 -16.46 -12.62 -2.68
C ARG A 116 -17.88 -12.07 -2.53
N GLY A 117 -18.03 -10.75 -2.51
CA GLY A 117 -19.32 -10.08 -2.40
C GLY A 117 -20.26 -10.29 -3.59
N ILE A 118 -19.72 -10.66 -4.76
CA ILE A 118 -20.50 -10.90 -6.01
C ILE A 118 -20.46 -12.35 -6.47
N ALA A 119 -19.81 -13.25 -5.72
CA ALA A 119 -19.58 -14.63 -6.16
C ALA A 119 -20.87 -15.44 -6.41
N HIS A 120 -21.99 -15.03 -5.83
CA HIS A 120 -23.30 -15.64 -6.07
C HIS A 120 -24.00 -15.12 -7.34
N ASP A 121 -23.57 -13.97 -7.85
CA ASP A 121 -24.19 -13.24 -8.95
C ASP A 121 -23.44 -13.40 -10.29
N VAL A 122 -22.25 -14.01 -10.26
CA VAL A 122 -21.43 -14.27 -11.46
C VAL A 122 -21.12 -15.76 -11.60
N PRO A 123 -20.95 -16.28 -12.84
CA PRO A 123 -20.45 -17.62 -13.06
C PRO A 123 -19.13 -17.85 -12.31
N ALA A 124 -18.86 -19.11 -11.93
CA ALA A 124 -17.65 -19.44 -11.18
C ALA A 124 -16.38 -19.05 -11.96
N ILE A 125 -15.69 -18.02 -11.47
CA ILE A 125 -14.39 -17.59 -11.98
C ILE A 125 -13.32 -18.48 -11.32
N PRO A 126 -12.42 -19.11 -12.10
CA PRO A 126 -11.35 -19.91 -11.53
C PRO A 126 -10.54 -19.12 -10.51
N ARG A 127 -10.27 -19.70 -9.34
CA ARG A 127 -9.43 -19.04 -8.32
C ARG A 127 -8.03 -18.72 -8.83
N SER A 128 -7.55 -19.51 -9.79
CA SER A 128 -6.27 -19.32 -10.48
C SER A 128 -6.24 -18.10 -11.41
N ALA A 129 -7.39 -17.49 -11.71
CA ALA A 129 -7.44 -16.30 -12.54
C ALA A 129 -6.76 -15.11 -11.84
N PHE A 130 -6.76 -15.07 -10.51
CA PHE A 130 -6.06 -14.03 -9.76
C PHE A 130 -4.75 -14.60 -9.23
N ALA A 131 -3.63 -14.26 -9.88
CA ALA A 131 -2.33 -14.45 -9.25
C ALA A 131 -2.26 -13.52 -8.03
N PRO A 132 -2.02 -14.04 -6.82
CA PRO A 132 -2.02 -13.19 -5.63
C PRO A 132 -0.83 -12.24 -5.68
N HIS A 133 -1.03 -10.99 -5.26
CA HIS A 133 0.05 -10.01 -5.05
C HIS A 133 1.13 -10.52 -4.06
N GLU A 134 0.84 -11.56 -3.27
CA GLU A 134 1.84 -12.29 -2.49
C GLU A 134 2.97 -12.89 -3.37
N ALA A 135 2.64 -13.38 -4.58
CA ALA A 135 3.64 -13.86 -5.54
C ALA A 135 4.53 -12.71 -6.06
N HIS A 136 3.95 -11.52 -6.21
CA HIS A 136 4.69 -10.30 -6.57
C HIS A 136 5.68 -9.95 -5.45
N LEU A 137 5.23 -9.96 -4.19
CA LEU A 137 6.09 -9.71 -3.03
C LEU A 137 7.24 -10.70 -2.91
N ASP A 138 7.00 -11.98 -3.19
CA ASP A 138 8.04 -13.00 -3.18
C ASP A 138 9.10 -12.74 -4.26
N ARG A 139 8.67 -12.41 -5.48
CA ARG A 139 9.58 -12.03 -6.58
C ARG A 139 10.36 -10.77 -6.25
N LEU A 140 9.68 -9.71 -5.78
CA LEU A 140 10.32 -8.46 -5.36
C LEU A 140 11.33 -8.72 -4.25
N THR A 141 11.00 -9.54 -3.25
CA THR A 141 11.92 -9.87 -2.14
C THR A 141 13.17 -10.58 -2.65
N ARG A 142 13.02 -11.53 -3.58
CA ARG A 142 14.17 -12.21 -4.21
C ARG A 142 15.04 -11.22 -5.01
N THR A 143 14.43 -10.34 -5.80
CA THR A 143 15.14 -9.33 -6.59
C THR A 143 15.84 -8.31 -5.71
N VAL A 144 15.20 -7.84 -4.64
CA VAL A 144 15.80 -6.92 -3.67
C VAL A 144 17.02 -7.57 -2.99
N ARG A 145 16.93 -8.83 -2.58
CA ARG A 145 18.08 -9.55 -2.01
C ARG A 145 19.24 -9.66 -3.00
N LYS A 146 18.93 -9.87 -4.29
CA LYS A 146 19.94 -10.06 -5.35
C LYS A 146 20.58 -8.77 -5.85
N PHE A 147 19.81 -7.67 -5.95
CA PHE A 147 20.24 -6.44 -6.62
C PHE A 147 20.15 -5.17 -5.77
N GLY A 148 19.35 -5.16 -4.69
CA GLY A 148 19.11 -3.98 -3.85
C GLY A 148 19.93 -3.94 -2.56
N GLY A 149 20.25 -5.10 -1.98
CA GLY A 149 20.83 -5.23 -0.63
C GLY A 149 19.78 -5.14 0.48
N GLU A 150 20.08 -5.68 1.67
CA GLU A 150 19.11 -5.81 2.79
C GLU A 150 18.52 -4.47 3.28
N GLU A 151 19.22 -3.36 3.07
CA GLU A 151 18.77 -2.02 3.47
C GLU A 151 17.47 -1.61 2.76
N VAL A 152 17.26 -2.10 1.53
CA VAL A 152 16.06 -1.82 0.73
C VAL A 152 14.85 -2.55 1.28
N LEU A 153 15.01 -3.79 1.76
CA LEU A 153 13.96 -4.51 2.47
C LEU A 153 13.61 -3.78 3.77
N ARG A 154 14.60 -3.33 4.55
CA ARG A 154 14.36 -2.57 5.79
C ARG A 154 13.63 -1.25 5.52
N GLN A 155 14.04 -0.46 4.53
CA GLN A 155 13.37 0.81 4.20
C GLN A 155 11.97 0.62 3.63
N ALA A 156 11.77 -0.38 2.76
CA ALA A 156 10.45 -0.73 2.25
C ALA A 156 9.52 -1.21 3.39
N TRP A 157 10.05 -1.90 4.39
CA TRP A 157 9.32 -2.30 5.60
C TRP A 157 8.96 -1.12 6.50
N VAL A 158 9.85 -0.14 6.67
CA VAL A 158 9.61 1.09 7.45
C VAL A 158 8.53 1.98 6.81
N LEU A 159 8.37 1.93 5.48
CA LEU A 159 7.37 2.70 4.74
C LEU A 159 5.99 2.03 4.65
N SER A 160 5.84 0.81 5.17
CA SER A 160 4.55 0.12 5.21
C SER A 160 3.56 0.83 6.16
N PRO A 161 2.25 0.86 5.84
CA PRO A 161 1.22 1.39 6.74
C PRO A 161 1.28 0.75 8.15
N GLU A 162 1.57 -0.55 8.23
CA GLU A 162 1.70 -1.31 9.48
C GLU A 162 2.85 -0.81 10.38
N ALA A 163 3.93 -0.28 9.80
CA ALA A 163 5.03 0.33 10.54
C ALA A 163 4.67 1.73 11.05
N ARG A 164 3.84 2.48 10.30
CA ARG A 164 3.29 3.78 10.73
C ARG A 164 2.29 3.62 11.87
N ASP A 165 1.45 2.61 11.82
CA ASP A 165 0.48 2.32 12.89
C ASP A 165 1.20 1.88 14.19
N ARG A 166 2.26 1.07 14.08
CA ARG A 166 3.12 0.73 15.24
C ARG A 166 3.87 1.94 15.80
N ALA A 167 4.38 2.82 14.96
CA ALA A 167 5.04 4.05 15.39
C ALA A 167 4.05 5.05 16.04
N GLY A 168 2.83 5.17 15.49
CA GLY A 168 1.74 5.98 16.03
C GLY A 168 1.25 5.45 17.39
N ALA A 169 1.09 4.13 17.52
CA ALA A 169 0.73 3.48 18.79
C ALA A 169 1.83 3.63 19.85
N ALA A 170 3.10 3.53 19.46
CA ALA A 170 4.24 3.74 20.37
C ALA A 170 4.36 5.21 20.82
N ALA A 171 4.05 6.18 19.94
CA ALA A 171 4.01 7.60 20.29
C ALA A 171 2.81 7.95 21.19
N ALA A 172 1.64 7.35 20.97
CA ALA A 172 0.46 7.53 21.82
C ALA A 172 0.66 7.00 23.25
N ASN A 173 1.47 5.95 23.41
CA ASN A 173 1.86 5.41 24.73
C ASN A 173 2.98 6.21 25.43
N ARG A 174 3.62 7.15 24.74
CA ARG A 174 4.57 8.12 25.33
C ARG A 174 3.87 9.42 25.67
N ARG A 175 2.79 9.38 26.46
CA ARG A 175 2.31 10.59 27.13
C ARG A 175 3.39 11.06 28.13
N PRO A 176 3.69 12.37 28.21
CA PRO A 176 4.65 12.86 29.19
C PRO A 176 4.12 12.59 30.59
N ARG A 177 4.86 11.77 31.34
CA ARG A 177 4.62 11.55 32.76
C ARG A 177 4.90 12.89 33.45
N VAL A 178 3.83 13.62 33.80
CA VAL A 178 3.91 14.90 34.52
C VAL A 178 4.80 14.70 35.74
N ARG A 179 5.96 15.35 35.72
CA ARG A 179 6.98 15.26 36.75
C ARG A 179 6.45 16.06 37.94
N ARG A 180 5.84 15.38 38.91
CA ARG A 180 5.54 15.94 40.23
C ARG A 180 6.87 16.38 40.87
N THR A 181 7.10 17.68 40.95
CA THR A 181 8.16 18.28 41.76
C THR A 181 7.83 18.09 43.24
N PRO A 182 8.74 17.51 44.05
CA PRO A 182 8.64 17.54 45.50
C PRO A 182 9.51 18.67 46.07
N GLY A 183 8.97 19.44 47.01
CA GLY A 183 9.79 20.18 47.97
C GLY A 183 9.50 21.68 48.03
N GLY A 184 8.90 22.10 49.15
CA GLY A 184 8.75 23.51 49.50
C GLY A 184 7.84 23.71 50.71
N ASP A 185 8.16 23.06 51.82
CA ASP A 185 7.49 23.26 53.11
C ASP A 185 7.92 24.64 53.69
N PRO A 186 6.98 25.53 54.08
CA PRO A 186 7.32 26.89 54.50
C PRO A 186 7.66 26.93 56.00
N ARG A 187 8.89 27.34 56.34
CA ARG A 187 9.23 27.77 57.71
C ARG A 187 9.20 29.30 57.83
N PRO A 188 8.53 29.85 58.86
CA PRO A 188 8.48 31.29 59.10
C PRO A 188 9.65 31.72 60.01
N ARG A 189 10.26 32.88 59.74
CA ARG A 189 11.05 33.61 60.75
C ARG A 189 10.83 35.13 60.67
N LYS A 190 10.54 35.66 61.87
CA LYS A 190 10.39 37.04 62.36
C LYS A 190 11.50 37.96 61.80
N ARG A 191 11.19 39.19 61.33
CA ARG A 191 10.87 40.48 62.01
C ARG A 191 12.12 41.20 62.58
N SER A 192 12.04 42.55 62.51
CA SER A 192 12.91 43.66 63.00
C SER A 192 14.14 43.98 62.14
N ASP A 193 14.54 45.22 61.85
CA ASP A 193 14.03 46.61 61.95
C ASP A 193 15.14 47.52 61.37
N SER A 194 14.82 48.82 61.20
CA SER A 194 15.72 49.97 60.94
C SER A 194 16.11 50.17 59.46
N SER A 195 15.90 51.33 58.83
CA SER A 195 15.83 52.72 59.30
C SER A 195 14.86 53.57 58.48
#